data_AF-A0A452YM02-F1
#
_entry.id   AF-A0A452YM02-F1
#
_cell.length_a   1.000
_cell.length_b   1.000
_cell.length_c   1.000
_cell.angle_alpha   90.00
_cell.angle_beta   90.00
_cell.angle_gamma   90.00
#
_symmetry.space_group_name_H-M   'P 1'
#
loop_
_entity.id
_entity.type
_entity.pdbx_description
1 polymer ?
#
loop_
_entity_poly.entity_id
_entity_poly.type
_entity_poly.pdbx_seq_one_letter_code
_entity_poly.pdbx_strand_id
1 'polypeptide(L)'
;MAVVSLMLFVESLQVTIRAAMKQDEDSHNLLLPLTETILDAVVSKLLVKSIQDVIDDDGSVKDTASPELRRYRDQVQALESRLCQLMDKLIRNADNEASLSEVSIVNGRCCIKITGDKSSSFDGLLLSSGSDAGSMIEPIIAVPLNDELQGARALVVRAELEALSKLTDKILLELDNIQILMQETVTLDKVTARARYSIAYDGTLPDLYLPNIEHGIVNAAKDEPASTTSSAQLTKRPWKLFIPNAYHPLLLQQHQENLRRTKKDVASATAEIRRRRIYGQDIAEEDQLASELDFMKIRVSELERNHPIPVDFMIAEETTVLVITGPNTGGKTISLKTVGLASLMAKIGLYILASEPVKIPWFDAVYADIGDEQSLTQSLSTFSGHLKQIG
;
A
#
# COMPACT_ATOMS: atom_id res chain seq x y z
N MET A 1 -0.86 -3.70 17.20
CA MET A 1 -0.69 -4.82 16.23
C MET A 1 0.32 -4.54 15.11
N ALA A 2 0.32 -3.38 14.45
CA ALA A 2 1.25 -3.10 13.34
C ALA A 2 2.75 -3.32 13.68
N VAL A 3 3.21 -2.89 14.85
CA VAL A 3 4.60 -3.11 15.32
C VAL A 3 4.92 -4.60 15.42
N VAL A 4 4.00 -5.41 15.95
CA VAL A 4 4.16 -6.87 16.04
C VAL A 4 4.25 -7.47 14.64
N SER A 5 3.40 -7.05 13.71
CA SER A 5 3.43 -7.53 12.32
C SER A 5 4.77 -7.22 11.64
N LEU A 6 5.30 -6.00 11.82
CA LEU A 6 6.63 -5.62 11.31
C LEU A 6 7.72 -6.53 11.87
N MET A 7 7.75 -6.72 13.19
CA MET A 7 8.75 -7.55 13.87
C MET A 7 8.70 -9.02 13.44
N LEU A 8 7.49 -9.60 13.39
CA LEU A 8 7.29 -10.97 12.94
C LEU A 8 7.63 -11.16 11.46
N PHE A 9 7.34 -10.16 10.63
CA PHE A 9 7.72 -10.16 9.22
C PHE A 9 9.23 -10.23 9.06
N VAL A 10 9.99 -9.38 9.75
CA VAL A 10 11.46 -9.39 9.67
C VAL A 10 12.03 -10.69 10.23
N GLU A 11 11.49 -11.21 11.34
CA GLU A 11 11.91 -12.53 11.87
C GLU A 11 11.69 -13.65 10.84
N SER A 12 10.52 -13.69 10.21
CA SER A 12 10.21 -14.66 9.15
C SER A 12 11.14 -14.53 7.95
N LEU A 13 11.46 -13.29 7.56
CA LEU A 13 12.35 -12.99 6.46
C LEU A 13 13.78 -13.44 6.77
N GLN A 14 14.30 -13.18 7.97
CA GLN A 14 15.61 -13.67 8.42
C GLN A 14 15.71 -15.20 8.35
N VAL A 15 14.68 -15.91 8.81
CA VAL A 15 14.63 -17.39 8.74
C VAL A 15 14.67 -17.86 7.28
N THR A 16 13.88 -17.22 6.42
CA THR A 16 13.77 -17.57 4.99
C THR A 16 15.09 -17.32 4.26
N ILE A 17 15.76 -16.18 4.51
CA ILE A 17 17.05 -15.84 3.91
C ILE A 17 18.13 -16.83 4.36
N ARG A 18 18.22 -17.14 5.66
CA ARG A 18 19.18 -18.14 6.17
C ARG A 18 18.95 -19.52 5.56
N ALA A 19 17.70 -19.89 5.28
CA ALA A 19 17.39 -21.15 4.60
C ALA A 19 17.81 -21.12 3.12
N ALA A 20 17.55 -20.02 2.41
CA ALA A 20 17.96 -19.84 1.02
C ALA A 20 19.48 -19.83 0.86
N MET A 21 20.22 -19.16 1.73
CA MET A 21 21.70 -19.12 1.73
C MET A 21 22.34 -20.52 1.86
N LYS A 22 21.67 -21.46 2.53
CA LYS A 22 22.17 -22.84 2.63
C LYS A 22 21.98 -23.65 1.34
N GLN A 23 21.09 -23.22 0.45
CA GLN A 23 20.76 -23.91 -0.78
C GLN A 23 21.58 -23.40 -1.96
N ASP A 24 21.96 -22.11 -1.95
CA ASP A 24 22.68 -21.46 -3.05
C ASP A 24 23.62 -20.36 -2.51
N GLU A 25 24.91 -20.69 -2.43
CA GLU A 25 25.96 -19.80 -1.93
C GLU A 25 26.30 -18.68 -2.93
N ASP A 26 26.07 -18.89 -4.24
CA ASP A 26 26.34 -17.92 -5.29
C ASP A 26 25.30 -16.78 -5.28
N SER A 27 24.03 -17.12 -5.05
CA SER A 27 22.95 -16.13 -4.88
C SER A 27 23.15 -15.20 -3.68
N HIS A 28 23.83 -15.68 -2.62
CA HIS A 28 24.13 -14.85 -1.45
C HIS A 28 25.09 -13.70 -1.78
N ASN A 29 26.15 -14.00 -2.54
CA ASN A 29 27.16 -13.00 -2.91
C ASN A 29 26.59 -11.88 -3.79
N LEU A 30 25.59 -12.19 -4.62
CA LEU A 30 24.92 -11.21 -5.50
C LEU A 30 24.04 -10.22 -4.73
N LEU A 31 23.52 -10.62 -3.57
CA LEU A 31 22.57 -9.83 -2.76
C LEU A 31 23.16 -9.38 -1.43
N LEU A 32 24.48 -9.49 -1.25
CA LEU A 32 25.19 -9.30 0.02
C LEU A 32 24.71 -8.07 0.81
N PRO A 33 24.65 -6.85 0.22
CA PRO A 33 24.25 -5.65 0.97
C PRO A 33 22.83 -5.73 1.53
N LEU A 34 21.93 -6.41 0.82
CA LEU A 34 20.54 -6.58 1.25
C LEU A 34 20.43 -7.66 2.31
N THR A 35 21.13 -8.79 2.13
CA THR A 35 21.09 -9.90 3.06
C THR A 35 21.73 -9.55 4.40
N GLU A 36 22.85 -8.81 4.41
CA GLU A 36 23.51 -8.34 5.64
C GLU A 36 22.57 -7.43 6.44
N THR A 37 21.99 -6.42 5.78
CA THR A 37 21.04 -5.49 6.42
C THR A 37 19.90 -6.23 7.12
N ILE A 38 19.32 -7.25 6.48
CA ILE A 38 18.19 -8.00 7.06
C ILE A 38 18.66 -8.92 8.19
N LEU A 39 19.82 -9.55 8.06
CA LEU A 39 20.33 -10.50 9.05
C LEU A 39 20.82 -9.83 10.33
N ASP A 40 21.30 -8.58 10.23
CA ASP A 40 21.76 -7.77 11.37
C ASP A 40 20.60 -7.10 12.13
N ALA A 41 19.41 -7.07 11.54
CA ALA A 41 18.22 -6.49 12.16
C ALA A 41 17.88 -7.17 13.51
N VAL A 42 17.68 -6.37 14.55
CA VAL A 42 17.39 -6.86 15.91
C VAL A 42 15.89 -6.90 16.16
N VAL A 43 15.35 -8.09 16.43
CA VAL A 43 13.93 -8.31 16.75
C VAL A 43 13.74 -8.73 18.20
N SER A 44 13.13 -7.86 19.01
CA SER A 44 12.83 -8.13 20.43
C SER A 44 11.59 -9.03 20.59
N LYS A 45 11.81 -10.34 20.76
CA LYS A 45 10.74 -11.33 21.01
C LYS A 45 9.97 -11.05 22.31
N LEU A 46 10.62 -10.46 23.30
CA LEU A 46 10.01 -10.08 24.57
C LEU A 46 8.98 -8.96 24.39
N LEU A 47 9.27 -7.99 23.52
CA LEU A 47 8.33 -6.92 23.18
C LEU A 47 7.14 -7.46 22.40
N VAL A 48 7.38 -8.31 21.39
CA VAL A 48 6.31 -8.97 20.61
C VAL A 48 5.35 -9.70 21.54
N LYS A 49 5.88 -10.54 22.43
CA LYS A 49 5.08 -11.25 23.43
C LYS A 49 4.33 -10.29 24.36
N SER A 50 4.99 -9.25 24.87
CA SER A 50 4.36 -8.26 25.74
C SER A 50 3.18 -7.55 25.07
N ILE A 51 3.27 -7.24 23.77
CA ILE A 51 2.16 -6.63 23.03
C ILE A 51 1.04 -7.64 22.83
N GLN A 52 1.34 -8.87 22.43
CA GLN A 52 0.35 -9.93 22.19
C GLN A 52 -0.39 -10.38 23.45
N ASP A 53 0.27 -10.30 24.62
CA ASP A 53 -0.32 -10.62 25.92
C ASP A 53 -1.30 -9.53 26.40
N VAL A 54 -1.17 -8.29 25.89
CA VAL A 54 -1.98 -7.13 26.31
C VAL A 54 -3.05 -6.76 25.29
N ILE A 55 -2.76 -6.85 23.99
CA ILE A 55 -3.62 -6.35 22.91
C ILE A 55 -4.11 -7.53 22.05
N ASP A 56 -5.37 -7.50 21.67
CA ASP A 56 -5.99 -8.44 20.76
C ASP A 56 -5.94 -7.98 19.29
N ASP A 57 -6.26 -8.90 18.38
CA ASP A 57 -6.17 -8.65 16.94
C ASP A 57 -7.11 -7.52 16.48
N ASP A 58 -8.22 -7.31 17.20
CA ASP A 58 -9.18 -6.22 16.98
C ASP A 58 -8.76 -4.88 17.62
N GLY A 59 -7.66 -4.87 18.36
CA GLY A 59 -7.13 -3.70 19.07
C GLY A 59 -7.66 -3.51 20.50
N SER A 60 -8.53 -4.41 20.99
CA SER A 60 -9.01 -4.39 22.37
C SER A 60 -7.94 -4.84 23.37
N VAL A 61 -8.07 -4.45 24.65
CA VAL A 61 -7.17 -4.91 25.72
C VAL A 61 -7.65 -6.28 26.22
N LYS A 62 -6.76 -7.27 26.27
CA LYS A 62 -7.06 -8.63 26.73
C LYS A 62 -7.21 -8.73 28.24
N ASP A 63 -7.97 -9.71 28.71
CA ASP A 63 -8.02 -10.07 30.14
C ASP A 63 -6.65 -10.53 30.68
N THR A 64 -5.78 -11.02 29.80
CA THR A 64 -4.40 -11.41 30.14
C THR A 64 -3.47 -10.22 30.41
N ALA A 65 -3.89 -8.99 30.08
CA ALA A 65 -3.08 -7.80 30.28
C ALA A 65 -2.76 -7.54 31.76
N SER A 66 -3.67 -7.90 32.66
CA SER A 66 -3.50 -7.74 34.10
C SER A 66 -4.46 -8.66 34.87
N PRO A 67 -4.03 -9.30 35.98
CA PRO A 67 -4.92 -10.09 36.83
C PRO A 67 -6.01 -9.22 37.49
N GLU A 68 -5.75 -7.93 37.72
CA GLU A 68 -6.74 -6.99 38.27
C GLU A 68 -7.79 -6.62 37.24
N LEU A 69 -7.38 -6.40 35.98
CA LEU A 69 -8.32 -6.12 34.88
C LEU A 69 -9.33 -7.25 34.72
N ARG A 70 -8.85 -8.50 34.70
CA ARG A 70 -9.71 -9.69 34.65
C ARG A 70 -10.69 -9.72 35.82
N ARG A 71 -10.19 -9.49 37.05
CA ARG A 71 -11.05 -9.46 38.26
C ARG A 71 -12.14 -8.39 38.16
N TYR A 72 -11.82 -7.20 37.68
CA TYR A 72 -12.80 -6.11 37.54
C TYR A 72 -13.81 -6.39 36.42
N ARG A 73 -13.40 -6.99 35.29
CA ARG A 73 -14.31 -7.43 34.22
C ARG A 73 -15.24 -8.54 34.69
N ASP A 74 -14.73 -9.52 35.43
CA ASP A 74 -15.55 -10.56 36.08
C ASP A 74 -16.57 -9.95 37.05
N GLN A 75 -16.16 -8.93 37.83
CA GLN A 75 -17.05 -8.19 38.74
C GLN A 75 -18.15 -7.44 37.99
N VAL A 76 -17.80 -6.74 36.90
CA VAL A 76 -18.76 -6.05 36.02
C VAL A 76 -19.78 -7.05 35.48
N GLN A 77 -19.33 -8.18 34.92
CA GLN A 77 -20.22 -9.21 34.37
C GLN A 77 -21.15 -9.81 35.44
N ALA A 78 -20.63 -10.04 36.66
CA ALA A 78 -21.42 -10.54 37.78
C ALA A 78 -22.48 -9.52 38.23
N LEU A 79 -22.14 -8.22 38.29
CA LEU A 79 -23.06 -7.16 38.66
C LEU A 79 -24.12 -6.93 37.57
N GLU A 80 -23.73 -6.94 36.29
CA GLU A 80 -24.67 -6.88 35.16
C GLU A 80 -25.67 -8.03 35.20
N SER A 81 -25.19 -9.26 35.44
CA SER A 81 -26.06 -10.43 35.54
C SER A 81 -27.06 -10.32 36.69
N ARG A 82 -26.62 -9.84 37.87
CA ARG A 82 -27.49 -9.61 39.03
C ARG A 82 -28.51 -8.50 38.76
N LEU A 83 -28.09 -7.45 38.09
CA LEU A 83 -28.93 -6.30 37.74
C LEU A 83 -30.00 -6.71 36.72
N CYS A 84 -29.64 -7.44 35.66
CA CYS A 84 -30.61 -7.99 34.71
C CYS A 84 -31.64 -8.90 35.40
N GLN A 85 -31.18 -9.82 36.26
CA GLN A 85 -32.09 -10.69 37.03
C GLN A 85 -33.03 -9.90 37.95
N LEU A 86 -32.56 -8.78 38.53
CA LEU A 86 -33.38 -7.90 39.33
C LEU A 86 -34.41 -7.17 38.47
N MET A 87 -33.99 -6.59 37.34
CA MET A 87 -34.88 -5.88 36.42
C MET A 87 -35.95 -6.80 35.84
N ASP A 88 -35.60 -8.03 35.45
CA ASP A 88 -36.55 -9.03 34.96
C ASP A 88 -37.59 -9.40 36.00
N LYS A 89 -37.20 -9.52 37.28
CA LYS A 89 -38.14 -9.76 38.39
C LYS A 89 -39.08 -8.58 38.59
N LEU A 90 -38.57 -7.35 38.47
CA LEU A 90 -39.40 -6.14 38.60
C LEU A 90 -40.42 -6.04 37.47
N ILE A 91 -40.00 -6.28 36.22
CA ILE A 91 -40.91 -6.26 35.06
C ILE A 91 -41.99 -7.35 35.21
N ARG A 92 -41.61 -8.59 35.53
CA ARG A 92 -42.57 -9.70 35.73
C ARG A 92 -43.61 -9.45 36.82
N ASN A 93 -43.22 -8.75 37.89
CA ASN A 93 -44.14 -8.45 38.99
C ASN A 93 -45.07 -7.27 38.71
N ALA A 94 -44.73 -6.42 37.74
CA ALA A 94 -45.47 -5.20 37.41
C ALA A 94 -46.36 -5.33 36.16
N ASP A 95 -46.21 -6.41 35.40
CA ASP A 95 -46.94 -6.66 34.16
C ASP A 95 -48.45 -6.84 34.42
N ASN A 96 -49.20 -5.76 34.20
CA ASN A 96 -50.63 -5.77 33.90
C ASN A 96 -50.78 -5.45 32.40
N GLU A 97 -51.65 -6.17 31.69
CA GLU A 97 -51.76 -6.38 30.22
C GLU A 97 -51.70 -5.15 29.25
N ALA A 98 -51.42 -3.92 29.68
CA ALA A 98 -51.52 -2.69 28.87
C ALA A 98 -50.25 -1.81 28.76
N SER A 99 -49.11 -2.18 29.33
CA SER A 99 -47.87 -1.38 29.25
C SER A 99 -46.67 -2.20 28.77
N LEU A 100 -46.02 -1.75 27.70
CA LEU A 100 -44.72 -2.30 27.26
C LEU A 100 -43.61 -1.71 28.14
N SER A 101 -43.07 -2.54 29.03
CA SER A 101 -41.91 -2.21 29.87
C SER A 101 -40.68 -2.95 29.35
N GLU A 102 -39.63 -2.22 28.98
CA GLU A 102 -38.38 -2.80 28.46
C GLU A 102 -37.17 -2.35 29.29
N VAL A 103 -36.20 -3.24 29.46
CA VAL A 103 -34.91 -2.89 30.06
C VAL A 103 -34.09 -2.09 29.05
N SER A 104 -33.57 -0.95 29.48
CA SER A 104 -32.73 -0.07 28.66
C SER A 104 -31.56 0.46 29.47
N ILE A 105 -30.55 1.00 28.78
CA ILE A 105 -29.37 1.60 29.42
C ILE A 105 -29.32 3.08 29.04
N VAL A 106 -29.32 3.96 30.04
CA VAL A 106 -29.22 5.42 29.87
C VAL A 106 -28.02 5.92 30.66
N ASN A 107 -27.08 6.59 29.98
CA ASN A 107 -25.82 7.07 30.59
C ASN A 107 -25.04 5.96 31.33
N GLY A 108 -25.12 4.72 30.82
CA GLY A 108 -24.51 3.54 31.43
C GLY A 108 -25.27 2.98 32.65
N ARG A 109 -26.36 3.60 33.11
CA ARG A 109 -27.20 3.08 34.20
C ARG A 109 -28.34 2.25 33.61
N CYS A 110 -28.63 1.10 34.21
CA CYS A 110 -29.75 0.26 33.79
C CYS A 110 -31.07 0.85 34.31
N CYS A 111 -32.04 1.00 33.42
CA CYS A 111 -33.34 1.60 33.71
C CYS A 111 -34.47 0.87 32.99
N ILE A 112 -35.68 1.06 33.49
CA ILE A 112 -36.91 0.55 32.88
C ILE A 112 -37.49 1.67 32.01
N LYS A 113 -37.66 1.37 30.73
CA LYS A 113 -38.35 2.23 29.77
C LYS A 113 -39.84 1.95 29.86
N ILE A 114 -40.62 3.00 30.07
CA ILE A 114 -42.09 2.94 30.10
C ILE A 114 -42.63 3.77 28.95
N THR A 115 -43.33 3.12 28.03
CA THR A 115 -44.06 3.77 26.93
C THR A 115 -45.56 3.72 27.20
N GLY A 116 -46.20 4.86 27.43
CA GLY A 116 -47.65 4.98 27.65
C GLY A 116 -48.03 6.03 28.72
N ASP A 117 -49.28 6.51 28.67
CA ASP A 117 -49.81 7.64 29.44
C ASP A 117 -50.12 7.36 30.94
N LYS A 118 -49.50 6.34 31.55
CA LYS A 118 -49.68 6.07 32.98
C LYS A 118 -48.40 6.38 33.76
N SER A 119 -48.51 7.38 34.63
CA SER A 119 -47.51 7.70 35.63
C SER A 119 -47.30 6.54 36.62
N SER A 120 -46.04 6.09 36.70
CA SER A 120 -45.38 5.40 37.82
C SER A 120 -46.10 4.17 38.43
N SER A 121 -45.96 3.00 37.81
CA SER A 121 -46.07 1.73 38.56
C SER A 121 -44.80 1.43 39.37
N PHE A 122 -43.66 1.96 38.92
CA PHE A 122 -42.36 1.75 39.55
C PHE A 122 -41.94 2.98 40.36
N ASP A 123 -41.60 2.77 41.63
CA ASP A 123 -40.98 3.77 42.48
C ASP A 123 -39.47 3.84 42.16
N GLY A 124 -39.01 5.00 41.68
CA GLY A 124 -37.67 5.13 41.13
C GLY A 124 -37.30 6.55 40.70
N LEU A 125 -36.02 6.71 40.37
CA LEU A 125 -35.43 7.97 39.94
C LEU A 125 -35.63 8.14 38.43
N LEU A 126 -36.21 9.27 38.02
CA LEU A 126 -36.35 9.62 36.61
C LEU A 126 -35.00 10.05 36.03
N LEU A 127 -34.49 9.29 35.05
CA LEU A 127 -33.20 9.58 34.40
C LEU A 127 -33.35 10.44 33.14
N SER A 128 -34.37 10.17 32.34
CA SER A 128 -34.70 10.96 31.14
C SER A 128 -36.17 10.81 30.77
N SER A 129 -36.72 11.84 30.13
CA SER A 129 -38.10 11.86 29.63
C SER A 129 -38.11 12.51 28.25
N GLY A 130 -38.65 11.82 27.25
CA GLY A 130 -38.78 12.33 25.87
C GLY A 130 -40.16 12.06 25.31
N SER A 131 -40.71 13.01 24.53
CA SER A 131 -42.10 12.98 24.04
C SER A 131 -42.44 11.75 23.20
N ASP A 132 -41.50 11.25 22.40
CA ASP A 132 -41.66 10.05 21.55
C ASP A 132 -40.99 8.79 22.14
N ALA A 133 -40.12 8.95 23.13
CA ALA A 133 -39.26 7.87 23.62
C ALA A 133 -39.73 7.24 24.94
N GLY A 134 -40.76 7.79 25.60
CA GLY A 134 -41.22 7.32 26.90
C GLY A 134 -40.37 7.84 28.07
N SER A 135 -40.74 7.41 29.28
CA SER A 135 -40.08 7.77 30.54
C SER A 135 -39.08 6.69 30.94
N MET A 136 -37.86 7.07 31.28
CA MET A 136 -36.79 6.16 31.72
C MET A 136 -36.61 6.27 33.22
N ILE A 137 -36.98 5.22 33.95
CA ILE A 137 -36.96 5.22 35.42
C ILE A 137 -35.97 4.17 35.92
N GLU A 138 -35.06 4.59 36.79
CA GLU A 138 -34.20 3.71 37.57
C GLU A 138 -34.92 3.31 38.87
N PRO A 139 -35.30 2.02 39.05
CA PRO A 139 -35.97 1.58 40.26
C PRO A 139 -35.10 1.82 41.50
N ILE A 140 -35.70 2.29 42.60
CA ILE A 140 -34.97 2.62 43.84
C ILE A 140 -34.14 1.44 44.38
N ILE A 141 -34.64 0.21 44.20
CA ILE A 141 -33.99 -1.02 44.64
C ILE A 141 -32.78 -1.41 43.76
N ALA A 142 -32.71 -0.89 42.53
CA ALA A 142 -31.61 -1.11 41.61
C ALA A 142 -30.48 -0.07 41.75
N VAL A 143 -30.75 1.08 42.38
CA VAL A 143 -29.79 2.18 42.57
C VAL A 143 -28.45 1.72 43.16
N PRO A 144 -28.41 0.95 44.26
CA PRO A 144 -27.13 0.52 44.84
C PRO A 144 -26.30 -0.36 43.90
N LEU A 145 -26.97 -1.25 43.15
CA LEU A 145 -26.30 -2.14 42.19
C LEU A 145 -25.81 -1.37 40.96
N ASN A 146 -26.58 -0.37 40.51
CA ASN A 146 -26.15 0.53 39.43
C ASN A 146 -24.92 1.35 39.84
N ASP A 147 -24.89 1.90 41.05
CA ASP A 147 -23.73 2.65 41.56
C ASP A 147 -22.49 1.74 41.71
N GLU A 148 -22.67 0.52 42.23
CA GLU A 148 -21.59 -0.47 42.32
C GLU A 148 -21.07 -0.86 40.92
N LEU A 149 -21.96 -1.08 39.96
CA LEU A 149 -21.60 -1.39 38.57
C LEU A 149 -20.81 -0.26 37.92
N GLN A 150 -21.21 1.00 38.15
CA GLN A 150 -20.47 2.16 37.66
C GLN A 150 -19.08 2.26 38.28
N GLY A 151 -18.97 2.02 39.59
CA GLY A 151 -17.68 1.92 40.27
C GLY A 151 -16.78 0.83 39.68
N ALA A 152 -17.33 -0.38 39.46
CA ALA A 152 -16.60 -1.49 38.85
C ALA A 152 -16.13 -1.18 37.42
N ARG A 153 -16.98 -0.56 36.59
CA ARG A 153 -16.61 -0.11 35.24
C ARG A 153 -15.49 0.93 35.26
N ALA A 154 -15.52 1.87 36.20
CA ALA A 154 -14.44 2.84 36.35
C ALA A 154 -13.10 2.17 36.72
N LEU A 155 -13.13 1.12 37.55
CA LEU A 155 -11.95 0.31 37.87
C LEU A 155 -11.39 -0.44 36.66
N VAL A 156 -12.27 -0.99 35.79
CA VAL A 156 -11.87 -1.60 34.52
C VAL A 156 -11.11 -0.59 33.66
N VAL A 157 -11.67 0.59 33.42
CA VAL A 157 -11.03 1.64 32.61
C VAL A 157 -9.66 2.03 33.18
N ARG A 158 -9.56 2.18 34.50
CA ARG A 158 -8.27 2.49 35.15
C ARG A 158 -7.25 1.38 34.94
N ALA A 159 -7.63 0.12 35.13
CA ALA A 159 -6.75 -1.03 34.95
C ALA A 159 -6.30 -1.19 33.47
N GLU A 160 -7.18 -0.90 32.51
CA GLU A 160 -6.82 -0.85 31.08
C GLU A 160 -5.76 0.23 30.82
N LEU A 161 -5.99 1.46 31.31
CA LEU A 161 -5.04 2.56 31.15
C LEU A 161 -3.67 2.25 31.79
N GLU A 162 -3.65 1.63 32.97
CA GLU A 162 -2.40 1.20 33.61
C GLU A 162 -1.66 0.13 32.81
N ALA A 163 -2.37 -0.85 32.25
CA ALA A 163 -1.78 -1.87 31.40
C ALA A 163 -1.20 -1.25 30.11
N LEU A 164 -1.93 -0.33 29.49
CA LEU A 164 -1.50 0.40 28.30
C LEU A 164 -0.30 1.31 28.59
N SER A 165 -0.27 1.99 29.75
CA SER A 165 0.88 2.82 30.16
C SER A 165 2.14 1.96 30.29
N LYS A 166 2.06 0.83 31.00
CA LYS A 166 3.20 -0.09 31.15
C LYS A 166 3.68 -0.66 29.81
N LEU A 167 2.75 -0.94 28.89
CA LEU A 167 3.11 -1.37 27.54
C LEU A 167 3.80 -0.25 26.76
N THR A 168 3.30 0.98 26.89
CA THR A 168 3.86 2.17 26.23
C THR A 168 5.29 2.42 26.70
N ASP A 169 5.57 2.29 28.00
CA ASP A 169 6.92 2.43 28.55
C ASP A 169 7.88 1.39 27.94
N LYS A 170 7.42 0.14 27.77
CA LYS A 170 8.22 -0.92 27.12
C LYS A 170 8.49 -0.62 25.65
N ILE A 171 7.50 -0.09 24.92
CA ILE A 171 7.68 0.31 23.52
C ILE A 171 8.67 1.46 23.41
N LEU A 172 8.60 2.43 24.33
CA LEU A 172 9.48 3.59 24.34
C LEU A 172 10.96 3.20 24.49
N LEU A 173 11.26 2.18 25.29
CA LEU A 173 12.63 1.65 25.46
C LEU A 173 13.20 1.02 24.18
N GLU A 174 12.35 0.62 23.25
CA GLU A 174 12.70 -0.09 22.01
C GLU A 174 12.43 0.77 20.76
N LEU A 175 12.08 2.05 20.95
CA LEU A 175 11.61 2.93 19.88
C LEU A 175 12.63 3.06 18.75
N ASP A 176 13.91 3.26 19.09
CA ASP A 176 14.99 3.39 18.11
C ASP A 176 15.15 2.11 17.27
N ASN A 177 15.09 0.94 17.91
CA ASN A 177 15.15 -0.35 17.23
C ASN A 177 13.98 -0.54 16.28
N ILE A 178 12.76 -0.19 16.71
CA ILE A 178 11.56 -0.24 15.87
C ILE A 178 11.70 0.69 14.66
N GLN A 179 12.26 1.89 14.85
CA GLN A 179 12.45 2.85 13.77
C GLN A 179 13.50 2.39 12.75
N ILE A 180 14.62 1.82 13.22
CA ILE A 180 15.64 1.21 12.36
C ILE A 180 15.01 0.09 11.54
N LEU A 181 14.30 -0.84 12.20
CA LEU A 181 13.62 -1.96 11.55
C LEU A 181 12.62 -1.51 10.47
N MET A 182 11.86 -0.45 10.77
CA MET A 182 10.93 0.15 9.81
C MET A 182 11.67 0.72 8.59
N GLN A 183 12.79 1.43 8.80
CA GLN A 183 13.56 2.04 7.72
C GLN A 183 14.24 0.99 6.82
N GLU A 184 14.74 -0.09 7.41
CA GLU A 184 15.29 -1.24 6.68
C GLU A 184 14.20 -1.92 5.85
N THR A 185 13.03 -2.14 6.43
CA THR A 185 11.88 -2.72 5.72
C THR A 185 11.44 -1.84 4.55
N VAL A 186 11.41 -0.51 4.72
CA VAL A 186 11.12 0.44 3.63
C VAL A 186 12.19 0.39 2.54
N THR A 187 13.46 0.21 2.90
CA THR A 187 14.55 0.07 1.93
C THR A 187 14.39 -1.20 1.11
N LEU A 188 14.05 -2.32 1.76
CA LEU A 188 13.75 -3.57 1.09
C LEU A 188 12.53 -3.47 0.18
N ASP A 189 11.47 -2.79 0.62
CA ASP A 189 10.27 -2.58 -0.18
C ASP A 189 10.57 -1.74 -1.44
N LYS A 190 11.41 -0.70 -1.33
CA LYS A 190 11.87 0.08 -2.50
C LYS A 190 12.61 -0.78 -3.52
N VAL A 191 13.52 -1.65 -3.06
CA VAL A 191 14.28 -2.54 -3.96
C VAL A 191 13.35 -3.57 -4.58
N THR A 192 12.46 -4.16 -3.79
CA THR A 192 11.45 -5.12 -4.27
C THR A 192 10.53 -4.48 -5.30
N ALA A 193 10.09 -3.24 -5.09
CA ALA A 193 9.27 -2.48 -6.04
C ALA A 193 10.01 -2.25 -7.37
N ARG A 194 11.30 -1.90 -7.32
CA ARG A 194 12.15 -1.75 -8.52
C ARG A 194 12.30 -3.06 -9.28
N ALA A 195 12.54 -4.16 -8.57
CA ALA A 195 12.67 -5.48 -9.17
C ALA A 195 11.35 -5.94 -9.81
N ARG A 196 10.22 -5.78 -9.10
CA ARG A 196 8.89 -6.11 -9.61
C ARG A 196 8.52 -5.29 -10.83
N TYR A 197 8.84 -4.00 -10.83
CA TYR A 197 8.66 -3.15 -12.01
C TYR A 197 9.49 -3.66 -13.18
N SER A 198 10.77 -3.96 -12.95
CA SER A 198 11.68 -4.46 -13.98
C SER A 198 11.19 -5.78 -14.59
N ILE A 199 10.72 -6.73 -13.78
CA ILE A 199 10.15 -8.00 -14.25
C ILE A 199 8.85 -7.79 -15.02
N ALA A 200 7.96 -6.92 -14.53
CA ALA A 200 6.66 -6.69 -15.15
C ALA A 200 6.75 -6.09 -16.57
N TYR A 201 7.83 -5.36 -16.85
CA TYR A 201 8.06 -4.68 -18.13
C TYR A 201 9.19 -5.30 -18.95
N ASP A 202 9.69 -6.48 -18.57
CA ASP A 202 10.82 -7.16 -19.23
C ASP A 202 12.03 -6.21 -19.42
N GLY A 203 12.35 -5.49 -18.35
CA GLY A 203 13.45 -4.53 -18.34
C GLY A 203 14.80 -5.23 -18.44
N THR A 204 15.77 -4.52 -18.98
CA THR A 204 17.17 -4.91 -19.11
C THR A 204 18.04 -4.20 -18.07
N LEU A 205 18.95 -4.92 -17.42
CA LEU A 205 19.99 -4.33 -16.57
C LEU A 205 20.96 -3.50 -17.43
N PRO A 206 21.09 -2.19 -17.21
CA PRO A 206 22.04 -1.38 -17.96
C PRO A 206 23.48 -1.59 -17.47
N ASP A 207 24.42 -1.69 -18.41
CA ASP A 207 25.84 -1.47 -18.17
C ASP A 207 26.10 0.03 -17.97
N LEU A 208 26.26 0.43 -16.70
CA LEU A 208 26.52 1.80 -16.28
C LEU A 208 28.01 2.03 -16.08
N TYR A 209 28.55 3.05 -16.76
CA TYR A 209 29.96 3.40 -16.68
C TYR A 209 30.16 4.89 -16.44
N LEU A 210 31.24 5.24 -15.75
CA LEU A 210 31.67 6.63 -15.59
C LEU A 210 32.51 7.03 -16.81
N PRO A 211 32.15 8.07 -17.57
CA PRO A 211 33.00 8.57 -18.64
C PRO A 211 34.31 9.12 -18.06
N ASN A 212 35.47 8.79 -18.65
CA ASN A 212 36.73 9.43 -18.31
C ASN A 212 36.72 10.89 -18.79
N ILE A 213 36.49 11.84 -17.87
CA ILE A 213 36.58 13.27 -18.15
C ILE A 213 38.03 13.72 -17.93
N GLU A 214 38.92 13.43 -18.88
CA GLU A 214 40.21 14.11 -18.93
C GLU A 214 40.08 15.41 -19.73
N HIS A 215 40.32 16.54 -19.06
CA HIS A 215 40.43 17.91 -19.57
C HIS A 215 40.29 18.10 -21.10
N GLY A 216 39.06 18.19 -21.60
CA GLY A 216 38.73 18.81 -22.89
C GLY A 216 39.34 18.20 -24.16
N ILE A 217 40.02 17.05 -24.08
CA ILE A 217 40.54 16.31 -25.23
C ILE A 217 40.25 14.83 -24.99
N VAL A 218 39.43 14.24 -25.85
CA VAL A 218 39.15 12.80 -25.85
C VAL A 218 40.45 12.08 -26.20
N ASN A 219 41.12 11.50 -25.20
CA ASN A 219 42.21 10.55 -25.44
C ASN A 219 41.72 9.15 -25.14
N ALA A 220 41.86 8.28 -26.14
CA ALA A 220 41.58 6.86 -26.08
C ALA A 220 42.33 6.21 -24.93
N ALA A 221 41.59 5.57 -24.02
CA ALA A 221 42.17 4.77 -22.96
C ALA A 221 43.00 3.63 -23.57
N LYS A 222 44.26 3.54 -23.14
CA LYS A 222 45.05 2.32 -23.27
C LYS A 222 44.51 1.30 -22.27
N ASP A 223 44.12 0.14 -22.78
CA ASP A 223 43.78 -1.05 -22.01
C ASP A 223 44.94 -1.48 -21.10
N GLU A 224 44.68 -1.64 -19.80
CA GLU A 224 45.41 -2.57 -18.94
C GLU A 224 44.44 -3.63 -18.38
N PRO A 225 44.82 -4.92 -18.28
CA PRO A 225 43.87 -6.01 -18.08
C PRO A 225 43.84 -6.56 -16.65
N ALA A 226 42.64 -6.70 -16.07
CA ALA A 226 42.21 -7.72 -15.09
C ALA A 226 40.75 -7.41 -14.69
N SER A 227 39.80 -8.32 -14.51
CA SER A 227 39.74 -9.78 -14.48
C SER A 227 38.30 -10.21 -14.81
N THR A 228 38.19 -11.34 -15.49
CA THR A 228 36.99 -12.08 -15.93
C THR A 228 35.76 -12.08 -15.01
N THR A 229 34.61 -11.65 -15.56
CA THR A 229 33.37 -12.45 -15.58
C THR A 229 32.58 -12.18 -16.87
N SER A 230 32.06 -13.25 -17.44
CA SER A 230 31.54 -13.37 -18.80
C SER A 230 30.16 -12.73 -19.00
N SER A 231 30.06 -11.77 -19.91
CA SER A 231 28.84 -11.52 -20.71
C SER A 231 29.23 -10.99 -22.09
N ALA A 232 28.69 -11.65 -23.12
CA ALA A 232 28.87 -11.55 -24.57
C ALA A 232 29.62 -10.32 -25.15
N GLN A 233 30.67 -10.64 -25.92
CA GLN A 233 31.49 -9.74 -26.73
C GLN A 233 30.66 -8.79 -27.61
N LEU A 234 30.54 -7.52 -27.19
CA LEU A 234 30.21 -6.42 -28.09
C LEU A 234 31.33 -6.26 -29.12
N THR A 235 30.97 -6.36 -30.40
CA THR A 235 31.86 -6.09 -31.53
C THR A 235 32.33 -4.63 -31.51
N LYS A 236 33.58 -4.41 -31.04
CA LYS A 236 34.53 -3.29 -31.27
C LYS A 236 34.02 -2.04 -32.02
N ARG A 237 32.95 -1.41 -31.54
CA ARG A 237 32.68 0.02 -31.70
C ARG A 237 32.41 0.55 -30.31
N PRO A 238 33.20 1.51 -29.82
CA PRO A 238 32.91 2.08 -28.53
C PRO A 238 31.65 2.94 -28.67
N TRP A 239 30.55 2.45 -28.12
CA TRP A 239 29.30 3.19 -28.03
C TRP A 239 29.33 4.02 -26.75
N LYS A 240 29.01 5.31 -26.89
CA LYS A 240 28.70 6.19 -25.77
C LYS A 240 27.38 5.77 -25.13
N LEU A 241 26.38 5.57 -25.98
CA LEU A 241 25.04 5.16 -25.61
C LEU A 241 24.60 4.06 -26.55
N PHE A 242 24.17 2.93 -26.01
CA PHE A 242 23.63 1.81 -26.78
C PHE A 242 22.38 1.28 -26.09
N ILE A 243 21.22 1.53 -26.67
CA ILE A 243 19.92 1.10 -26.16
C ILE A 243 19.08 0.59 -27.33
N PRO A 244 19.15 -0.71 -27.66
CA PRO A 244 18.35 -1.28 -28.74
C PRO A 244 16.90 -1.54 -28.31
N ASN A 245 15.96 -1.38 -29.23
CA ASN A 245 14.52 -1.55 -29.02
C ASN A 245 13.98 -0.84 -27.76
N ALA A 246 14.35 0.41 -27.53
CA ALA A 246 13.93 1.14 -26.34
C ALA A 246 12.45 1.57 -26.44
N TYR A 247 11.67 1.23 -25.42
CA TYR A 247 10.30 1.68 -25.24
C TYR A 247 10.24 2.91 -24.34
N HIS A 248 9.33 3.84 -24.67
CA HIS A 248 9.00 4.92 -23.75
C HIS A 248 8.19 4.36 -22.56
N PRO A 249 8.68 4.42 -21.31
CA PRO A 249 8.07 3.71 -20.18
C PRO A 249 6.59 4.03 -19.95
N LEU A 250 6.23 5.32 -19.97
CA LEU A 250 4.84 5.74 -19.73
C LEU A 250 3.89 5.38 -20.87
N LEU A 251 4.37 5.34 -22.11
CA LEU A 251 3.53 4.96 -23.26
C LEU A 251 3.29 3.46 -23.27
N LEU A 252 4.33 2.68 -22.98
CA LEU A 252 4.21 1.23 -22.82
C LEU A 252 3.26 0.87 -21.66
N GLN A 253 3.45 1.51 -20.51
CA GLN A 253 2.57 1.34 -19.35
C GLN A 253 1.11 1.68 -19.66
N GLN A 254 0.85 2.85 -20.26
CA GLN A 254 -0.51 3.26 -20.60
C GLN A 254 -1.17 2.27 -21.56
N HIS A 255 -0.41 1.79 -22.55
CA HIS A 255 -0.90 0.79 -23.50
C HIS A 255 -1.23 -0.55 -22.81
N GLN A 256 -0.30 -1.09 -22.01
CA GLN A 256 -0.51 -2.37 -21.31
C GLN A 256 -1.68 -2.30 -20.33
N GLU A 257 -1.83 -1.21 -19.59
CA GLU A 257 -2.94 -1.03 -18.65
C GLU A 257 -4.28 -0.90 -19.38
N ASN A 258 -4.34 -0.16 -20.50
CA ASN A 258 -5.53 -0.09 -21.33
C ASN A 258 -5.92 -1.47 -21.86
N LEU A 259 -4.96 -2.22 -22.40
CA LEU A 259 -5.18 -3.57 -22.90
C LEU A 259 -5.69 -4.51 -21.80
N ARG A 260 -5.08 -4.46 -20.61
CA ARG A 260 -5.47 -5.26 -19.45
C ARG A 260 -6.88 -4.94 -18.97
N ARG A 261 -7.23 -3.65 -18.88
CA ARG A 261 -8.59 -3.20 -18.52
C ARG A 261 -9.61 -3.71 -19.51
N THR A 262 -9.41 -3.49 -20.80
CA THR A 262 -10.35 -3.94 -21.83
C THR A 262 -10.50 -5.46 -21.85
N LYS A 263 -9.41 -6.23 -21.65
CA LYS A 263 -9.47 -7.70 -21.51
C LYS A 263 -10.28 -8.14 -20.27
N LYS A 264 -10.11 -7.45 -19.14
CA LYS A 264 -10.89 -7.71 -17.92
C LYS A 264 -12.37 -7.43 -18.14
N ASP A 265 -12.69 -6.33 -18.83
CA ASP A 265 -14.07 -5.95 -19.12
C ASP A 265 -14.73 -7.00 -20.04
N VAL A 266 -14.02 -7.49 -21.06
CA VAL A 266 -14.47 -8.61 -21.92
C VAL A 266 -14.73 -9.87 -21.09
N ALA A 267 -13.84 -10.23 -20.17
CA ALA A 267 -14.02 -11.39 -19.30
C ALA A 267 -15.23 -11.23 -18.38
N SER A 268 -15.44 -10.04 -17.81
CA SER A 268 -16.59 -9.73 -16.97
C SER A 268 -17.91 -9.80 -17.75
N ALA A 269 -17.97 -9.19 -18.93
CA ALA A 269 -19.15 -9.25 -19.80
C ALA A 269 -19.45 -10.69 -20.25
N THR A 270 -18.42 -11.46 -20.58
CA THR A 270 -18.56 -12.89 -20.93
C THR A 270 -19.12 -13.70 -19.76
N ALA A 271 -18.64 -13.46 -18.54
CA ALA A 271 -19.13 -14.13 -17.33
C ALA A 271 -20.58 -13.74 -17.02
N GLU A 272 -20.94 -12.47 -17.21
CA GLU A 272 -22.30 -11.98 -17.02
C GLU A 272 -23.29 -12.63 -18.00
N ILE A 273 -22.98 -12.65 -19.30
CA ILE A 273 -23.80 -13.33 -20.30
C ILE A 273 -23.98 -14.82 -19.95
N ARG A 274 -22.91 -15.50 -19.51
CA ARG A 274 -22.99 -16.89 -19.05
C ARG A 274 -23.91 -17.06 -17.84
N ARG A 275 -23.87 -16.15 -16.86
CA ARG A 275 -24.78 -16.17 -15.70
C ARG A 275 -26.22 -16.01 -16.14
N ARG A 276 -26.52 -15.02 -16.98
CA ARG A 276 -27.88 -14.76 -17.47
C ARG A 276 -28.49 -15.95 -18.21
N ARG A 277 -27.69 -16.65 -19.02
CA ARG A 277 -28.10 -17.92 -19.68
C ARG A 277 -28.47 -19.03 -18.71
N ILE A 278 -27.77 -19.14 -17.58
CA ILE A 278 -28.03 -20.17 -16.57
C ILE A 278 -29.32 -19.87 -15.80
N TYR A 279 -29.59 -18.59 -15.51
CA TYR A 279 -30.76 -18.17 -14.71
C TYR A 279 -32.01 -17.82 -15.54
N GLY A 280 -31.96 -17.95 -16.87
CA GLY A 280 -33.13 -17.77 -17.75
C GLY A 280 -33.68 -16.34 -17.79
N GLN A 281 -32.80 -15.33 -17.85
CA GLN A 281 -33.17 -13.91 -17.96
C GLN A 281 -33.37 -13.46 -19.44
N ASP A 282 -34.07 -12.33 -19.62
CA ASP A 282 -34.60 -11.79 -20.89
C ASP A 282 -33.66 -11.81 -22.11
N ILE A 283 -34.18 -12.27 -23.25
CA ILE A 283 -33.46 -12.48 -24.52
C ILE A 283 -33.04 -11.14 -25.17
N ALA A 284 -33.84 -10.08 -25.02
CA ALA A 284 -33.59 -8.79 -25.67
C ALA A 284 -32.37 -8.04 -25.08
N GLU A 285 -32.14 -8.16 -23.78
CA GLU A 285 -30.93 -7.60 -23.14
C GLU A 285 -29.68 -8.44 -23.45
N GLU A 286 -29.85 -9.74 -23.73
CA GLU A 286 -28.74 -10.62 -24.11
C GLU A 286 -28.14 -10.22 -25.46
N ASP A 287 -28.97 -9.90 -26.46
CA ASP A 287 -28.51 -9.48 -27.80
C ASP A 287 -27.74 -8.14 -27.75
N GLN A 288 -28.16 -7.22 -26.89
CA GLN A 288 -27.47 -5.95 -26.66
C GLN A 288 -26.10 -6.17 -26.00
N LEU A 289 -26.05 -6.98 -24.94
CA LEU A 289 -24.79 -7.33 -24.26
C LEU A 289 -23.83 -8.12 -25.16
N ALA A 290 -24.35 -8.99 -26.03
CA ALA A 290 -23.56 -9.71 -27.01
C ALA A 290 -22.94 -8.77 -28.04
N SER A 291 -23.69 -7.76 -28.51
CA SER A 291 -23.20 -6.73 -29.42
C SER A 291 -22.12 -5.85 -28.77
N GLU A 292 -22.31 -5.46 -27.51
CA GLU A 292 -21.30 -4.73 -26.73
C GLU A 292 -20.03 -5.57 -26.52
N LEU A 293 -20.18 -6.86 -26.21
CA LEU A 293 -19.06 -7.79 -26.07
C LEU A 293 -18.21 -7.87 -27.35
N ASP A 294 -18.85 -7.93 -28.51
CA ASP A 294 -18.13 -7.98 -29.79
C ASP A 294 -17.39 -6.67 -30.09
N PHE A 295 -17.99 -5.51 -29.77
CA PHE A 295 -17.29 -4.23 -29.85
C PHE A 295 -16.05 -4.19 -28.94
N MET A 296 -16.16 -4.72 -27.72
CA MET A 296 -15.05 -4.79 -26.79
C MET A 296 -13.92 -5.71 -27.28
N LYS A 297 -14.24 -6.85 -27.90
CA LYS A 297 -13.25 -7.75 -28.53
C LYS A 297 -12.53 -7.09 -29.71
N ILE A 298 -13.26 -6.33 -30.53
CA ILE A 298 -12.66 -5.55 -31.62
C ILE A 298 -11.66 -4.54 -31.04
N ARG A 299 -12.06 -3.82 -29.99
CA ARG A 299 -11.19 -2.86 -29.30
C ARG A 299 -9.93 -3.52 -28.72
N VAL A 300 -10.04 -4.72 -28.13
CA VAL A 300 -8.85 -5.49 -27.70
C VAL A 300 -7.93 -5.77 -28.89
N SER A 301 -8.49 -6.23 -30.01
CA SER A 301 -7.72 -6.55 -31.22
C SER A 301 -7.04 -5.32 -31.83
N GLU A 302 -7.70 -4.16 -31.80
CA GLU A 302 -7.13 -2.88 -32.23
C GLU A 302 -5.98 -2.44 -31.31
N LEU A 303 -6.16 -2.56 -29.99
CA LEU A 303 -5.09 -2.28 -29.04
C LEU A 303 -3.91 -3.21 -29.27
N GLU A 304 -4.11 -4.51 -29.45
CA GLU A 304 -3.01 -5.46 -29.72
C GLU A 304 -2.23 -5.12 -31.01
N ARG A 305 -2.91 -4.60 -32.04
CA ARG A 305 -2.26 -4.15 -33.27
C ARG A 305 -1.51 -2.82 -33.09
N ASN A 306 -2.03 -1.91 -32.27
CA ASN A 306 -1.47 -0.58 -32.04
C ASN A 306 -0.51 -0.56 -30.84
N HIS A 307 0.40 -1.52 -30.79
CA HIS A 307 1.46 -1.57 -29.78
C HIS A 307 2.48 -0.43 -29.98
N PRO A 308 2.98 0.22 -28.91
CA PRO A 308 4.04 1.21 -29.02
C PRO A 308 5.24 0.65 -29.80
N ILE A 309 5.81 1.46 -30.70
CA ILE A 309 6.93 1.04 -31.53
C ILE A 309 8.23 1.42 -30.79
N PRO A 310 9.16 0.46 -30.55
CA PRO A 310 10.43 0.76 -29.90
C PRO A 310 11.40 1.50 -30.84
N VAL A 311 12.41 2.14 -30.26
CA VAL A 311 13.43 2.93 -30.99
C VAL A 311 14.84 2.52 -30.58
N ASP A 312 15.73 2.35 -31.56
CA ASP A 312 17.15 2.09 -31.30
C ASP A 312 17.92 3.39 -31.08
N PHE A 313 18.70 3.44 -30.00
CA PHE A 313 19.64 4.53 -29.72
C PHE A 313 21.08 4.01 -29.76
N MET A 314 21.82 4.38 -30.80
CA MET A 314 23.20 3.95 -31.03
C MET A 314 24.09 5.18 -31.27
N ILE A 315 24.71 5.69 -30.21
CA ILE A 315 25.51 6.92 -30.23
C ILE A 315 26.99 6.54 -30.05
N ALA A 316 27.82 6.87 -31.03
CA ALA A 316 29.27 6.64 -30.99
C ALA A 316 29.94 7.48 -29.89
N GLU A 317 31.07 7.00 -29.36
CA GLU A 317 31.82 7.64 -28.26
C GLU A 317 32.14 9.13 -28.50
N GLU A 318 32.59 9.46 -29.70
CA GLU A 318 32.98 10.81 -30.13
C GLU A 318 31.79 11.75 -30.39
N THR A 319 30.57 11.23 -30.43
CA THR A 319 29.39 12.05 -30.69
C THR A 319 29.06 12.90 -29.47
N THR A 320 28.99 14.21 -29.67
CA THR A 320 28.59 15.20 -28.65
C THR A 320 27.21 15.79 -28.93
N VAL A 321 26.81 15.84 -30.21
CA VAL A 321 25.54 16.40 -30.65
C VAL A 321 24.84 15.43 -31.60
N LEU A 322 23.58 15.11 -31.31
CA LEU A 322 22.69 14.34 -32.18
C LEU A 322 21.55 15.24 -32.64
N VAL A 323 21.35 15.33 -33.97
CA VAL A 323 20.25 16.09 -34.56
C VAL A 323 19.17 15.11 -35.06
N ILE A 324 17.93 15.27 -34.58
CA ILE A 324 16.78 14.44 -34.98
C ILE A 324 15.83 15.29 -35.84
N THR A 325 15.67 14.90 -37.11
CA THR A 325 14.79 15.58 -38.07
C THR A 325 13.63 14.68 -38.50
N GLY A 326 12.51 15.25 -38.92
CA GLY A 326 11.33 14.51 -39.38
C GLY A 326 10.02 15.28 -39.16
N PRO A 327 8.86 14.74 -39.56
CA PRO A 327 7.55 15.38 -39.36
C PRO A 327 7.17 15.51 -37.86
N ASN A 328 6.32 16.47 -37.50
CA ASN A 328 6.00 16.78 -36.08
C ASN A 328 5.36 15.62 -35.30
N THR A 329 4.64 14.74 -35.98
CA THR A 329 4.02 13.54 -35.40
C THR A 329 4.87 12.28 -35.52
N GLY A 330 6.12 12.39 -36.01
CA GLY A 330 7.03 11.27 -36.24
C GLY A 330 7.74 10.73 -34.99
N GLY A 331 7.29 11.10 -33.78
CA GLY A 331 7.85 10.55 -32.53
C GLY A 331 9.13 11.20 -32.00
N LYS A 332 9.67 12.26 -32.65
CA LYS A 332 10.94 12.91 -32.24
C LYS A 332 11.01 13.28 -30.75
N THR A 333 9.98 13.94 -30.24
CA THR A 333 9.89 14.36 -28.83
C THR A 333 9.81 13.16 -27.89
N ILE A 334 9.10 12.11 -28.29
CA ILE A 334 8.99 10.87 -27.52
C ILE A 334 10.35 10.18 -27.47
N SER A 335 11.07 10.09 -28.60
CA SER A 335 12.43 9.51 -28.64
C SER A 335 13.39 10.21 -27.69
N LEU A 336 13.40 11.56 -27.66
CA LEU A 336 14.22 12.32 -26.71
C LEU A 336 13.84 12.05 -25.26
N LYS A 337 12.54 12.01 -24.95
CA LYS A 337 12.05 11.66 -23.61
C LYS A 337 12.41 10.24 -23.21
N THR A 338 12.40 9.29 -24.14
CA THR A 338 12.79 7.90 -23.88
C THR A 338 14.24 7.82 -23.38
N VAL A 339 15.19 8.50 -24.03
CA VAL A 339 16.60 8.50 -23.60
C VAL A 339 16.77 9.18 -22.23
N GLY A 340 16.10 10.33 -22.02
CA GLY A 340 16.16 11.03 -20.75
C GLY A 340 15.59 10.21 -19.60
N LEU A 341 14.44 9.57 -19.80
CA LEU A 341 13.83 8.67 -18.81
C LEU A 341 14.68 7.42 -18.58
N ALA A 342 15.21 6.78 -19.62
CA ALA A 342 16.11 5.63 -19.49
C ALA A 342 17.33 5.97 -18.61
N SER A 343 17.90 7.16 -18.80
CA SER A 343 19.02 7.67 -17.99
C SER A 343 18.64 7.86 -16.52
N LEU A 344 17.47 8.43 -16.25
CA LEU A 344 16.95 8.60 -14.89
C LEU A 344 16.61 7.26 -14.23
N MET A 345 16.03 6.32 -14.98
CA MET A 345 15.69 4.97 -14.52
C MET A 345 16.95 4.23 -14.07
N ALA A 346 17.99 4.21 -14.91
CA ALA A 346 19.30 3.71 -14.55
C ALA A 346 19.83 4.31 -13.23
N LYS A 347 19.77 5.64 -13.11
CA LYS A 347 20.29 6.37 -11.94
C LYS A 347 19.57 6.00 -10.64
N ILE A 348 18.29 5.64 -10.70
CA ILE A 348 17.51 5.19 -9.54
C ILE A 348 17.52 3.66 -9.36
N GLY A 349 18.33 2.93 -10.13
CA GLY A 349 18.45 1.47 -10.04
C GLY A 349 17.24 0.72 -10.57
N LEU A 350 16.53 1.28 -11.57
CA LEU A 350 15.55 0.56 -12.37
C LEU A 350 16.21 0.00 -13.63
N TYR A 351 15.73 -1.16 -14.06
CA TYR A 351 16.08 -1.69 -15.36
C TYR A 351 15.43 -0.85 -16.45
N ILE A 352 16.02 -0.87 -17.64
CA ILE A 352 15.61 -0.05 -18.78
C ILE A 352 14.74 -0.88 -19.70
N LEU A 353 13.65 -0.30 -20.19
CA LEU A 353 12.69 -0.97 -21.06
C LEU A 353 13.24 -1.02 -22.48
N ALA A 354 14.16 -1.93 -22.72
CA ALA A 354 14.94 -2.08 -23.95
C ALA A 354 15.42 -3.53 -24.06
N SER A 355 15.89 -3.94 -25.24
CA SER A 355 16.52 -5.25 -25.43
C SER A 355 17.97 -5.25 -24.92
N GLU A 356 18.45 -6.41 -24.49
CA GLU A 356 19.88 -6.59 -24.16
C GLU A 356 20.76 -6.61 -25.41
N PRO A 357 22.01 -6.11 -25.35
CA PRO A 357 22.63 -5.40 -24.22
C PRO A 357 22.30 -3.91 -24.20
N VAL A 358 22.31 -3.30 -23.01
CA VAL A 358 22.14 -1.85 -22.82
C VAL A 358 23.39 -1.25 -22.19
N LYS A 359 23.93 -0.16 -22.75
CA LYS A 359 25.07 0.59 -22.23
C LYS A 359 24.73 2.07 -22.13
N ILE A 360 24.86 2.64 -20.94
CA ILE A 360 24.53 4.05 -20.65
C ILE A 360 25.62 4.69 -19.77
N PRO A 361 26.08 5.92 -20.06
CA PRO A 361 27.00 6.60 -19.19
C PRO A 361 26.28 7.11 -17.92
N TRP A 362 27.02 7.21 -16.83
CA TRP A 362 26.54 7.90 -15.64
C TRP A 362 26.41 9.40 -15.92
N PHE A 363 25.18 9.89 -16.02
CA PHE A 363 24.90 11.32 -16.19
C PHE A 363 24.82 12.03 -14.83
N ASP A 364 25.65 13.05 -14.62
CA ASP A 364 25.58 13.91 -13.44
C ASP A 364 24.25 14.65 -13.38
N ALA A 365 23.78 15.15 -14.52
CA ALA A 365 22.51 15.83 -14.68
C ALA A 365 21.88 15.52 -16.05
N VAL A 366 20.54 15.52 -16.10
CA VAL A 366 19.76 15.41 -17.34
C VAL A 366 18.97 16.70 -17.50
N TYR A 367 19.36 17.52 -18.47
CA TYR A 367 18.66 18.76 -18.78
C TYR A 367 17.69 18.52 -19.94
N ALA A 368 16.50 19.11 -19.84
CA ALA A 368 15.49 19.02 -20.87
C ALA A 368 14.92 20.40 -21.13
N ASP A 369 15.01 20.84 -22.38
CA ASP A 369 14.30 21.99 -22.90
C ASP A 369 13.34 21.48 -23.98
N ILE A 370 12.13 21.13 -23.54
CA ILE A 370 11.11 20.50 -24.36
C ILE A 370 9.87 21.38 -24.27
N GLY A 371 9.74 22.30 -25.22
CA GLY A 371 8.61 23.22 -25.35
C GLY A 371 8.04 23.21 -26.75
N ASP A 372 6.73 22.98 -26.84
CA ASP A 372 5.87 23.60 -27.84
C ASP A 372 4.53 23.85 -27.13
N GLU A 373 4.46 24.90 -26.30
CA GLU A 373 3.17 25.47 -25.95
C GLU A 373 2.61 26.11 -27.23
N GLN A 374 1.90 25.33 -28.04
CA GLN A 374 1.05 25.86 -29.10
C GLN A 374 -0.16 26.55 -28.45
N SER A 375 0.11 27.61 -27.70
CA SER A 375 -0.83 28.66 -27.37
C SER A 375 -0.86 29.62 -28.55
N LEU A 376 -1.90 29.49 -29.37
CA LEU A 376 -2.32 30.52 -30.33
C LEU A 376 -2.69 31.87 -29.63
N THR A 377 -2.47 32.00 -28.32
CA THR A 377 -2.84 33.18 -27.52
C THR A 377 -1.67 34.03 -27.03
N GLN A 378 -0.41 33.66 -27.23
CA GLN A 378 0.73 34.49 -26.79
C GLN A 378 1.83 34.66 -27.83
N SER A 379 1.57 35.52 -28.82
CA SER A 379 2.52 35.90 -29.87
C SER A 379 3.75 36.71 -29.40
N LEU A 380 4.09 36.79 -28.10
CA LEU A 380 5.23 37.60 -27.63
C LEU A 380 6.04 37.04 -26.43
N SER A 381 5.70 35.91 -25.78
CA SER A 381 6.34 35.50 -24.51
C SER A 381 6.93 34.08 -24.44
N THR A 382 7.08 33.37 -25.55
CA THR A 382 7.76 32.04 -25.57
C THR A 382 9.26 32.17 -25.83
N PHE A 383 9.68 33.09 -26.69
CA PHE A 383 11.10 33.29 -27.04
C PHE A 383 11.94 33.82 -25.86
N SER A 384 11.42 34.76 -25.07
CA SER A 384 12.10 35.32 -23.90
C SER A 384 12.18 34.33 -22.72
N GLY A 385 11.18 33.44 -22.58
CA GLY A 385 11.20 32.35 -21.62
C GLY A 385 12.26 31.30 -21.96
N HIS A 386 12.34 30.91 -23.25
CA HIS A 386 13.35 29.96 -23.75
C HIS A 386 14.77 30.51 -23.62
N LEU A 387 15.00 31.79 -23.94
CA LEU A 387 16.30 32.46 -23.75
C LEU A 387 16.73 32.55 -22.27
N LYS A 388 15.78 32.70 -21.33
CA LYS A 388 16.07 32.68 -19.89
C LYS A 388 16.41 31.29 -19.35
N GLN A 389 16.09 30.24 -20.09
CA GLN A 389 16.32 28.85 -19.70
C GLN A 389 17.60 28.29 -20.32
N ILE A 390 18.09 28.93 -21.39
CA ILE A 390 19.32 28.57 -22.11
C ILE A 390 20.55 29.38 -21.62
N GLY A 391 20.34 30.55 -21.01
CA GLY A 391 21.40 31.38 -20.40
C GLY A 391 21.38 31.30 -18.88
#